data_AF-A0A015I2H9-F1
#
_entry.id   AF-A0A015I2H9-F1
#
_cell.length_a   1.000
_cell.length_b   1.000
_cell.length_c   1.000
_cell.angle_alpha   90.00
_cell.angle_beta   90.00
_cell.angle_gamma   90.00
#
_symmetry.space_group_name_H-M   'P 1'
#
loop_
_entity.id
_entity.type
_entity.pdbx_description
1 polymer ?
#
loop_
_entity_poly.entity_id
_entity_poly.type
_entity_poly.pdbx_seq_one_letter_code
_entity_poly.pdbx_strand_id
1 'polypeptide(L)'
;MKKINNLVQEMQIKIKNHDDIVFEWIPYNQFNNIEVMGKGNFATVYSSIVYSAIWKDGPLFYDYNEKKYIRKSDKKVTLRFFNNSQNIFYKLYTEVL
;
A
#
# COMPACT_ATOMS: atom_id res chain seq x y z
N MET A 1 -6.67 9.68 11.95
CA MET A 1 -5.42 10.07 11.27
C MET A 1 -4.17 9.86 12.14
N LYS A 2 -4.11 10.35 13.41
CA LYS A 2 -2.95 10.15 14.30
C LYS A 2 -2.44 8.69 14.41
N LYS A 3 -3.34 7.71 14.53
CA LYS A 3 -2.96 6.28 14.62
C LYS A 3 -2.24 5.75 13.37
N ILE A 4 -2.67 6.15 12.16
CA ILE A 4 -2.04 5.71 10.91
C ILE A 4 -0.67 6.36 10.75
N ASN A 5 -0.56 7.65 11.04
CA ASN A 5 0.73 8.35 10.96
C ASN A 5 1.75 7.74 11.93
N ASN A 6 1.33 7.37 13.14
CA ASN A 6 2.20 6.67 14.09
C ASN A 6 2.68 5.32 13.55
N LEU A 7 1.77 4.51 12.98
CA LEU A 7 2.14 3.22 12.37
C LEU A 7 3.14 3.40 11.21
N VAL A 8 2.90 4.39 10.33
CA VAL A 8 3.81 4.70 9.23
C VAL A 8 5.19 5.09 9.77
N GLN A 9 5.25 5.97 10.78
CA GLN A 9 6.51 6.36 11.41
C GLN A 9 7.23 5.18 12.08
N GLU A 10 6.51 4.33 12.81
CA GLU A 10 7.07 3.12 13.44
C GLU A 10 7.65 2.16 12.40
N MET A 11 7.01 1.99 11.25
CA MET A 11 7.55 1.17 10.17
C MET A 11 8.75 1.82 9.50
N GLN A 12 8.72 3.14 9.28
CA GLN A 12 9.84 3.87 8.68
C GLN A 12 11.09 3.88 9.57
N ILE A 13 10.95 3.87 10.91
CA ILE A 13 12.09 3.76 11.84
C ILE A 13 12.83 2.41 11.68
N LYS A 14 12.16 1.37 11.18
CA LYS A 14 12.77 0.04 11.00
C LYS A 14 13.60 -0.06 9.72
N ILE A 15 13.53 0.93 8.83
CA ILE A 15 14.35 1.01 7.62
C ILE A 15 15.80 1.29 8.02
N LYS A 16 16.72 0.45 7.55
CA LYS A 16 18.15 0.52 7.89
C LYS A 16 19.01 1.00 6.74
N ASN A 17 18.60 0.70 5.51
CA ASN A 17 19.37 1.01 4.31
C ASN A 17 18.55 1.82 3.32
N HIS A 18 19.24 2.57 2.45
CA HIS A 18 18.61 3.33 1.37
C HIS A 18 17.93 2.46 0.30
N ASP A 19 18.31 1.18 0.24
CA ASP A 19 17.72 0.19 -0.68
C ASP A 19 16.49 -0.51 -0.10
N ASP A 20 16.17 -0.30 1.18
CA ASP A 20 15.00 -0.90 1.80
C ASP A 20 13.72 -0.24 1.25
N ILE A 21 12.64 -1.04 1.15
CA ILE A 21 11.35 -0.54 0.70
C ILE A 21 10.81 0.44 1.74
N VAL A 22 10.46 1.65 1.29
CA VAL A 22 9.85 2.67 2.14
C VAL A 22 8.40 2.30 2.41
N PHE A 23 8.02 2.22 3.69
CA PHE A 23 6.63 2.08 4.07
C PHE A 23 5.91 3.43 3.95
N GLU A 24 4.86 3.49 3.15
CA GLU A 24 4.18 4.74 2.78
C GLU A 24 2.66 4.62 2.94
N TRP A 25 2.00 5.70 3.36
CA TRP A 25 0.56 5.83 3.22
C TRP A 25 0.22 6.50 1.90
N ILE A 26 -0.53 5.79 1.05
CA ILE A 26 -0.85 6.24 -0.32
C ILE A 26 -2.33 6.58 -0.43
N PRO A 27 -2.68 7.82 -0.84
CA PRO A 27 -4.07 8.18 -1.14
C PRO A 27 -4.65 7.29 -2.25
N TYR A 28 -5.91 6.90 -2.12
CA TYR A 28 -6.58 6.03 -3.09
C TYR A 28 -6.57 6.58 -4.53
N ASN A 29 -6.58 7.91 -4.70
CA ASN A 29 -6.54 8.55 -6.03
C ASN A 29 -5.19 8.43 -6.76
N GLN A 30 -4.17 7.82 -6.14
CA GLN A 30 -2.90 7.48 -6.80
C GLN A 30 -2.98 6.14 -7.55
N PHE A 31 -4.08 5.40 -7.43
CA PHE A 31 -4.25 4.12 -8.09
C PHE A 31 -5.19 4.24 -9.30
N ASN A 32 -4.71 3.76 -10.45
CA ASN A 32 -5.45 3.65 -11.71
C ASN A 32 -5.69 2.19 -12.07
N ASN A 33 -6.58 1.94 -13.04
CA ASN A 33 -6.87 0.61 -13.61
C ASN A 33 -7.09 -0.46 -12.54
N ILE A 34 -7.96 -0.16 -11.58
CA ILE A 34 -8.27 -1.05 -10.46
C ILE A 34 -9.22 -2.14 -10.95
N GLU A 35 -8.75 -3.38 -10.97
CA GLU A 35 -9.48 -4.54 -11.48
C GLU A 35 -9.52 -5.65 -10.42
N VAL A 36 -10.65 -6.34 -10.28
CA VAL A 36 -10.79 -7.45 -9.34
C VAL A 36 -9.98 -8.65 -9.85
N MET A 37 -9.06 -9.14 -9.04
CA MET A 37 -8.31 -10.37 -9.32
C MET A 37 -9.02 -11.61 -8.76
N GLY A 38 -9.77 -11.48 -7.67
CA GLY A 38 -10.52 -12.58 -7.07
C GLY A 38 -10.81 -12.38 -5.59
N LYS A 39 -11.52 -13.35 -5.00
CA LYS A 39 -11.73 -13.42 -3.54
C LYS A 39 -10.68 -14.36 -2.94
N GLY A 40 -9.85 -13.84 -2.05
CA GLY A 40 -8.91 -14.65 -1.28
C GLY A 40 -9.59 -15.20 -0.03
N ASN A 41 -9.62 -16.52 0.12
CA ASN A 41 -10.09 -17.21 1.33
C ASN A 41 -8.93 -17.32 2.33
N PHE A 42 -8.78 -16.34 3.23
CA PHE A 42 -7.80 -16.39 4.31
C PHE A 42 -8.50 -16.64 5.63
N ALA A 43 -8.49 -17.91 6.05
CA ALA A 43 -9.21 -18.46 7.21
C ALA A 43 -10.73 -18.29 7.12
N THR A 44 -11.46 -19.26 7.67
CA THR A 44 -12.92 -19.47 7.56
C THR A 44 -13.79 -18.28 7.98
N VAL A 45 -13.20 -17.20 8.51
CA VAL A 45 -13.89 -16.03 9.08
C VAL A 45 -13.76 -14.77 8.19
N TYR A 46 -12.78 -14.68 7.29
CA TYR A 46 -12.53 -13.44 6.51
C TYR A 46 -12.43 -13.69 5.00
N SER A 47 -13.39 -13.13 4.26
CA SER A 47 -13.26 -12.99 2.80
C SER A 47 -12.49 -11.72 2.50
N SER A 48 -11.32 -11.85 1.86
CA SER A 48 -10.59 -10.70 1.29
C SER A 48 -10.92 -10.55 -0.19
N ILE A 49 -11.07 -9.32 -0.68
CA ILE A 49 -11.10 -9.08 -2.13
C ILE A 49 -9.73 -8.56 -2.54
N VAL A 50 -9.15 -9.20 -3.55
CA VAL A 50 -7.85 -8.85 -4.11
C VAL A 50 -8.09 -8.13 -5.43
N TYR A 51 -7.46 -6.99 -5.62
CA TYR A 51 -7.50 -6.22 -6.85
C TYR A 51 -6.07 -6.04 -7.38
N SER A 52 -5.93 -5.92 -8.69
CA SER A 52 -4.74 -5.33 -9.30
C SER A 52 -4.97 -3.86 -9.56
N ALA A 53 -3.94 -3.05 -9.43
CA ALA A 53 -3.98 -1.65 -9.81
C ALA A 53 -2.63 -1.18 -10.36
N ILE A 54 -2.63 -0.02 -11.01
CA ILE A 54 -1.44 0.74 -11.34
C ILE A 54 -1.28 1.84 -10.28
N TRP A 55 -0.24 1.77 -9.47
CA TRP A 55 0.16 2.89 -8.60
C TRP A 55 0.93 3.91 -9.43
N LYS A 56 0.33 5.09 -9.61
CA LYS A 56 0.93 6.23 -10.30
C LYS A 56 2.23 6.64 -9.62
N ASP A 57 3.26 6.88 -10.43
CA ASP A 57 4.63 7.24 -10.01
C ASP A 57 5.37 6.15 -9.19
N GLY A 58 4.66 5.11 -8.73
CA GLY A 58 5.24 3.95 -8.04
C GLY A 58 5.83 4.28 -6.66
N PRO A 59 6.55 3.34 -6.01
CA PRO A 59 7.15 3.53 -4.68
C PRO A 59 8.33 4.51 -4.70
N LEU A 60 8.61 5.13 -3.55
CA LEU A 60 9.84 5.88 -3.35
C LEU A 60 11.04 4.93 -3.37
N PHE A 61 12.11 5.36 -4.03
CA PHE A 61 13.41 4.72 -3.94
C PHE A 61 14.49 5.80 -3.81
N TYR A 62 15.61 5.45 -3.18
CA TYR A 62 16.73 6.37 -3.04
C TYR A 62 17.61 6.34 -4.30
N ASP A 63 17.78 7.49 -4.94
CA ASP A 63 18.72 7.63 -6.04
C ASP A 63 20.10 8.07 -5.50
N TYR A 64 21.11 7.22 -5.67
CA TYR A 64 22.46 7.50 -5.17
C TYR A 64 23.17 8.62 -5.93
N ASN A 65 22.82 8.86 -7.20
CA ASN A 65 23.44 9.92 -8.00
C ASN A 65 22.91 11.28 -7.55
N GLU A 66 21.58 11.39 -7.39
CA GLU A 66 20.92 12.61 -6.95
C GLU A 66 20.89 12.77 -5.43
N LYS A 67 21.32 11.74 -4.68
CA LYS A 67 21.31 11.65 -3.20
C LYS A 67 19.96 12.05 -2.59
N LYS A 68 18.86 11.59 -3.20
CA LYS A 68 17.51 11.92 -2.75
C LYS A 68 16.52 10.81 -3.12
N TYR A 69 15.40 10.76 -2.40
CA TYR A 69 14.30 9.86 -2.76
C TYR A 69 13.52 10.42 -3.94
N ILE A 70 13.32 9.60 -4.97
CA ILE A 70 12.52 9.94 -6.15
C ILE A 70 11.55 8.82 -6.50
N ARG A 71 10.59 9.14 -7.37
CA ARG A 71 9.63 8.22 -7.97
C ARG A 71 9.94 8.13 -9.46
N LYS A 72 10.06 6.91 -10.01
CA LYS A 72 10.59 6.67 -11.37
C LYS A 72 9.49 6.42 -12.40
N SER A 73 8.52 5.61 -12.04
CA SER A 73 7.50 5.15 -12.97
C SER A 73 6.35 4.46 -12.25
N ASP A 74 5.21 4.45 -12.91
CA ASP A 74 4.06 3.65 -12.53
C ASP A 74 4.43 2.19 -12.22
N LYS A 75 3.76 1.61 -11.22
CA LYS A 75 4.00 0.24 -10.80
C LYS A 75 2.67 -0.53 -10.71
N LYS A 76 2.60 -1.70 -11.35
CA LYS A 76 1.50 -2.65 -11.10
C LYS A 76 1.64 -3.21 -9.69
N VAL A 77 0.58 -3.09 -8.91
CA VAL A 77 0.51 -3.49 -7.50
C VAL A 77 -0.70 -4.36 -7.22
N THR A 78 -0.64 -5.09 -6.12
CA THR A 78 -1.78 -5.84 -5.59
C THR A 78 -2.39 -5.09 -4.42
N LEU A 79 -3.67 -4.80 -4.53
CA LEU A 79 -4.50 -4.12 -3.55
C LEU A 79 -5.31 -5.16 -2.79
N ARG A 80 -5.05 -5.34 -1.49
CA ARG A 80 -5.86 -6.26 -0.64
C ARG A 80 -6.83 -5.48 0.23
N PHE A 81 -8.09 -5.88 0.20
CA PHE A 81 -9.14 -5.33 1.07
C PHE A 81 -9.60 -6.41 2.04
N PHE A 82 -9.42 -6.14 3.34
CA PHE A 82 -9.91 -6.99 4.41
C PHE A 82 -11.33 -6.56 4.78
N ASN A 83 -12.31 -7.39 4.45
CA ASN A 83 -13.69 -7.14 4.85
C ASN A 83 -13.87 -7.62 6.30
N ASN A 84 -13.65 -6.73 7.27
CA ASN A 84 -14.00 -7.03 8.65
C ASN A 84 -15.53 -7.00 8.76
N SER A 85 -16.15 -8.17 8.90
CA SER A 85 -17.61 -8.37 9.04
C SER A 85 -18.22 -7.76 10.31
N GLN A 86 -17.53 -6.83 10.98
CA GLN A 86 -18.07 -6.07 12.12
C GLN A 86 -17.99 -4.55 11.97
N ASN A 87 -17.49 -3.99 10.85
CA ASN A 87 -17.55 -2.55 10.66
C ASN A 87 -17.59 -2.16 9.18
N ILE A 88 -18.81 -2.03 8.66
CA ILE A 88 -19.12 -1.47 7.33
C ILE A 88 -18.77 0.03 7.26
N PHE A 89 -18.32 0.66 8.34
CA PHE A 89 -17.84 2.03 8.36
C PHE A 89 -16.35 2.06 8.62
N TYR A 90 -15.52 2.11 7.58
CA TYR A 90 -14.39 3.03 7.43
C TYR A 90 -13.75 2.77 6.06
N LYS A 91 -14.33 3.39 5.02
CA LYS A 91 -13.65 4.03 3.88
C LYS A 91 -12.27 3.43 3.51
N LEU A 92 -12.27 2.55 2.50
CA LEU A 92 -11.17 2.27 1.56
C LEU A 92 -9.75 2.43 2.16
N TYR A 93 -9.30 1.44 2.93
CA TYR A 93 -7.88 1.26 3.22
C TYR A 93 -7.39 0.10 2.39
N THR A 94 -6.53 0.39 1.42
CA THR A 94 -5.81 -0.64 0.70
C THR A 94 -4.35 -0.58 1.10
N GLU A 95 -3.89 -1.66 1.72
CA GLU A 95 -2.47 -1.93 1.89
C GLU A 95 -1.93 -2.53 0.58
N VAL A 96 -0.86 -1.94 0.05
CA VAL A 96 0.00 -2.57 -0.96
C VAL A 96 1.21 -3.12 -0.20
N LEU A 97 1.40 -4.43 -0.28
CA LEU A 97 2.67 -5.09 0.03
C LEU A 97 3.61 -4.98 -1.17
#